data_AF-A0A841L5S2-F1
#
_entry.id   AF-A0A841L5S2-F1
#
_cell.length_a   1.000
_cell.length_b   1.000
_cell.length_c   1.000
_cell.angle_alpha   90.00
_cell.angle_beta   90.00
_cell.angle_gamma   90.00
#
_symmetry.space_group_name_H-M   'P 1'
#
loop_
_entity.id
_entity.type
_entity.pdbx_description
1 polymer ?
#
loop_
_entity_poly.entity_id
_entity_poly.type
_entity_poly.pdbx_seq_one_letter_code
_entity_poly.pdbx_strand_id
1 'polypeptide(L)'
;MRNQRKQFSILWIFVVFLMVLSGGITYKLILNKQVSNKEITNLPLETNVAGGKTSKNVKEMEINEMLEGAKDIFVESYYGSDDMIELGMEEGKEILEMLKSLKLERTNLTQEDEQYDYILHIKSNNMKIKIGSPFIFIEDMNGNWLALQGQEKYVEELKTSIEEIYMEKYHQSDLFANPEAITVTAEDEGYRWDVEQKDLEEFMDRIFLKTPMNEGEATFVLAEYPDYTIQIKTSQQIYNVHLINREILTVDSQNQFAYYQYDSKLWDFIVKKYPVQLKVKESDLKSLLKAKKITVDDKKNDYDLEDGSYYHKAIARTILRARPKEITDMDQQLPWAFILTFEIGGKNKVVYIYNDYIVFEGKYYYSQRIDEAIRSTVGVH
;
A
#
# COMPACT_ATOMS: atom_id res chain seq x y z
N MET A 1 34.73 -48.18 -5.00
CA MET A 1 33.36 -47.74 -4.63
C MET A 1 33.25 -47.05 -3.25
N ARG A 2 33.95 -47.49 -2.19
CA ARG A 2 33.83 -46.89 -0.84
C ARG A 2 34.35 -45.44 -0.73
N ASN A 3 35.40 -45.09 -1.49
CA ASN A 3 35.96 -43.72 -1.54
C ASN A 3 35.12 -42.75 -2.39
N GLN A 4 34.55 -43.22 -3.50
CA GLN A 4 33.64 -42.40 -4.33
C GLN A 4 32.34 -42.05 -3.60
N ARG A 5 31.78 -43.00 -2.82
CA ARG A 5 30.61 -42.71 -1.97
C ARG A 5 30.94 -41.69 -0.88
N LYS A 6 32.12 -41.74 -0.25
CA LYS A 6 32.56 -40.74 0.73
C LYS A 6 32.72 -39.34 0.11
N GLN A 7 33.29 -39.24 -1.09
CA GLN A 7 33.42 -37.97 -1.81
C GLN A 7 32.04 -37.38 -2.19
N PHE A 8 31.10 -38.22 -2.63
CA PHE A 8 29.73 -37.80 -2.92
C PHE A 8 28.99 -37.32 -1.65
N SER A 9 29.16 -38.01 -0.52
CA SER A 9 28.56 -37.60 0.75
C SER A 9 29.14 -36.28 1.26
N ILE A 10 30.44 -36.04 1.10
CA ILE A 10 31.08 -34.77 1.47
C ILE A 10 30.58 -33.63 0.57
N LEU A 11 30.41 -33.89 -0.73
CA LEU A 11 29.87 -32.90 -1.67
C LEU A 11 28.42 -32.51 -1.31
N TRP A 12 27.58 -33.48 -0.95
CA TRP A 12 26.21 -33.22 -0.51
C TRP A 12 26.13 -32.43 0.79
N ILE A 13 26.98 -32.73 1.76
CA ILE A 13 27.06 -31.96 3.02
C ILE A 13 27.48 -30.52 2.72
N PHE A 14 28.41 -30.31 1.79
CA PHE A 14 28.85 -28.97 1.39
C PHE A 14 27.74 -28.18 0.67
N VAL A 15 26.96 -28.83 -0.20
CA VAL A 15 25.82 -28.20 -0.88
C VAL A 15 24.72 -27.82 0.10
N VAL A 16 24.39 -28.69 1.06
CA VAL A 16 23.43 -28.37 2.13
C VAL A 16 23.95 -27.23 3.00
N PHE A 17 25.25 -27.19 3.30
CA PHE A 17 25.88 -26.11 4.05
C PHE A 17 25.80 -24.77 3.31
N LEU A 18 26.02 -24.76 1.99
CA LEU A 18 25.86 -23.56 1.15
C LEU A 18 24.40 -23.11 1.07
N MET A 19 23.42 -24.02 1.00
CA MET A 19 22.00 -23.68 1.05
C MET A 19 21.60 -23.06 2.40
N VAL A 20 22.13 -23.57 3.52
CA VAL A 20 21.88 -23.01 4.86
C VAL A 20 22.53 -21.63 5.01
N LEU A 21 23.74 -21.43 4.48
CA LEU A 21 24.39 -20.11 4.48
C LEU A 21 23.63 -19.11 3.58
N SER A 22 23.20 -19.53 2.40
CA SER A 22 22.37 -18.70 1.51
C SER A 22 21.04 -18.34 2.19
N GLY A 23 20.35 -19.32 2.79
CA GLY A 23 19.13 -19.09 3.55
C GLY A 23 19.35 -18.16 4.75
N GLY A 24 20.49 -18.27 5.44
CA GLY A 24 20.87 -17.39 6.54
C GLY A 24 21.16 -15.94 6.10
N ILE A 25 21.81 -15.75 4.95
CA ILE A 25 22.08 -14.43 4.38
C ILE A 25 20.78 -13.79 3.88
N THR A 26 19.93 -14.55 3.18
CA THR A 26 18.61 -14.08 2.72
C THR A 26 17.70 -13.76 3.90
N TYR A 27 17.66 -14.62 4.93
CA TYR A 27 16.92 -14.37 6.18
C TYR A 27 17.44 -13.12 6.90
N LYS A 28 18.76 -12.90 6.96
CA LYS A 28 19.36 -11.70 7.58
C LYS A 28 19.10 -10.43 6.78
N LEU A 29 19.01 -10.49 5.44
CA LEU A 29 18.61 -9.36 4.60
C LEU A 29 17.13 -9.01 4.77
N ILE A 30 16.26 -10.01 4.84
CA ILE A 30 14.82 -9.82 5.07
C ILE A 30 14.55 -9.32 6.50
N LEU A 31 15.24 -9.86 7.50
CA LEU A 31 15.17 -9.37 8.88
C LEU A 31 15.82 -8.00 9.06
N ASN A 32 16.94 -7.68 8.40
CA ASN A 32 17.49 -6.33 8.48
C ASN A 32 16.55 -5.30 7.83
N LYS A 33 15.79 -5.66 6.78
CA LYS A 33 14.71 -4.79 6.27
C LYS A 33 13.55 -4.63 7.29
N GLN A 34 13.21 -5.67 8.05
CA GLN A 34 12.14 -5.59 9.07
C GLN A 34 12.59 -4.98 10.41
N VAL A 35 13.86 -5.10 10.80
CA VAL A 35 14.41 -4.63 12.09
C VAL A 35 15.00 -3.22 11.97
N SER A 36 15.45 -2.80 10.78
CA SER A 36 15.86 -1.40 10.53
C SER A 36 14.72 -0.39 10.73
N ASN A 37 13.46 -0.85 10.74
CA ASN A 37 12.29 -0.01 11.01
C ASN A 37 11.76 -0.13 12.45
N LYS A 38 12.40 -0.90 13.36
CA LYS A 38 11.88 -1.06 14.74
C LYS A 38 12.87 -0.99 15.90
N GLU A 39 14.20 -1.00 15.70
CA GLU A 39 15.14 -0.87 16.83
C GLU A 39 16.33 0.05 16.52
N ILE A 40 16.13 1.36 16.69
CA ILE A 40 17.20 2.27 17.14
C ILE A 40 16.66 3.04 18.35
N THR A 41 16.55 2.36 19.49
CA THR A 41 16.50 3.03 20.79
C THR A 41 17.42 2.32 21.79
N ASN A 42 18.25 3.13 22.44
CA ASN A 42 18.91 2.91 23.72
C ASN A 42 20.10 1.94 23.79
N LEU A 43 21.30 2.48 23.55
CA LEU A 43 22.49 2.11 24.31
C LEU A 43 22.88 3.33 25.17
N PRO A 44 22.87 3.24 26.51
CA PRO A 44 23.25 4.35 27.37
C PRO A 44 24.76 4.51 27.33
N LEU A 45 25.24 5.57 26.68
CA LEU A 45 26.59 6.07 26.92
C LEU A 45 26.53 6.99 28.14
N GLU A 46 27.06 6.49 29.25
CA GLU A 46 27.33 7.28 30.45
C GLU A 46 28.22 8.48 30.10
N THR A 47 27.63 9.68 30.08
CA THR A 47 28.41 10.92 30.15
C THR A 47 28.24 11.55 31.53
N ASN A 48 29.34 11.50 32.27
CA ASN A 48 29.58 12.29 33.47
C ASN A 48 29.11 13.73 33.29
N VAL A 49 28.22 14.17 34.19
CA VAL A 49 27.79 15.55 34.31
C VAL A 49 28.97 16.40 34.80
N ALA A 50 29.34 17.40 34.00
CA ALA A 50 30.00 18.60 34.49
C ALA A 50 29.24 19.80 33.93
N GLY A 51 28.51 20.49 34.81
CA GLY A 51 27.68 21.64 34.46
C GLY A 51 28.50 22.81 33.90
N GLY A 52 27.85 23.61 33.05
CA GLY A 52 28.45 24.81 32.50
C GLY A 52 27.48 25.67 31.68
N LYS A 53 26.87 26.64 32.37
CA LYS A 53 26.51 28.00 31.90
C LYS A 53 25.72 28.17 30.59
N THR A 54 24.50 28.69 30.78
CA THR A 54 23.80 29.67 29.92
C THR A 54 24.66 30.39 28.88
N SER A 55 24.31 30.18 27.61
CA SER A 55 24.60 31.05 26.45
C SER A 55 23.98 30.36 25.24
N LYS A 56 23.34 30.94 24.24
CA LYS A 56 23.02 32.31 23.78
C LYS A 56 22.06 32.07 22.60
N ASN A 57 21.24 33.05 22.25
CA ASN A 57 20.44 33.11 21.01
C ASN A 57 21.13 32.38 19.84
N VAL A 58 20.62 31.20 19.48
CA VAL A 58 20.95 30.54 18.23
C VAL A 58 20.27 31.37 17.16
N LYS A 59 21.07 32.00 16.29
CA LYS A 59 20.59 32.75 15.13
C LYS A 59 19.59 31.89 14.36
N GLU A 60 18.48 32.50 13.94
CA GLU A 60 17.75 32.08 12.74
C GLU A 60 18.80 31.85 11.65
N MET A 61 19.12 30.61 11.35
CA MET A 61 19.78 30.28 10.10
C MET A 61 18.65 30.23 9.08
N GLU A 62 18.57 31.26 8.23
CA GLU A 62 17.53 31.36 7.23
C GLU A 62 17.63 30.14 6.29
N ILE A 63 16.50 29.52 5.94
CA ILE A 63 16.44 28.42 4.95
C ILE A 63 17.20 28.77 3.66
N ASN A 64 17.23 30.06 3.31
CA ASN A 64 17.97 30.58 2.18
C ASN A 64 19.47 30.22 2.22
N GLU A 65 20.10 30.34 3.39
CA GLU A 65 21.51 29.97 3.59
C GLU A 65 21.69 28.44 3.52
N MET A 66 20.75 27.68 4.10
CA MET A 66 20.79 26.21 4.07
C MET A 66 20.67 25.64 2.64
N LEU A 67 19.89 26.31 1.79
CA LEU A 67 19.63 25.93 0.41
C LEU A 67 20.59 26.60 -0.59
N GLU A 68 21.63 27.27 -0.13
CA GLU A 68 22.65 27.83 -1.01
C GLU A 68 23.46 26.68 -1.64
N GLY A 69 23.61 26.71 -2.97
CA GLY A 69 24.34 25.67 -3.71
C GLY A 69 23.66 24.29 -3.78
N ALA A 70 22.41 24.17 -3.32
CA ALA A 70 21.64 22.92 -3.37
C ALA A 70 21.51 22.38 -4.81
N LYS A 71 21.91 21.11 -4.99
CA LYS A 71 21.91 20.32 -6.23
C LYS A 71 21.67 18.85 -5.88
N ASP A 72 21.45 18.04 -6.91
CA ASP A 72 21.26 16.59 -6.79
C ASP A 72 20.11 16.26 -5.82
N ILE A 73 18.92 16.75 -6.18
CA ILE A 73 17.71 16.67 -5.36
C ILE A 73 16.94 15.41 -5.75
N PHE A 74 16.56 14.62 -4.76
CA PHE A 74 15.72 13.44 -4.94
C PHE A 74 14.44 13.61 -4.13
N VAL A 75 13.31 13.19 -4.69
CA VAL A 75 12.02 13.17 -4.01
C VAL A 75 11.67 11.75 -3.63
N GLU A 76 11.27 11.57 -2.38
CA GLU A 76 10.67 10.34 -1.87
C GLU A 76 9.24 10.68 -1.43
N SER A 77 8.28 9.81 -1.76
CA SER A 77 6.91 9.91 -1.26
C SER A 77 6.73 8.95 -0.10
N TYR A 78 6.13 9.42 0.99
CA TYR A 78 5.85 8.58 2.15
C TYR A 78 4.74 7.53 1.86
N TYR A 79 3.80 7.86 0.97
CA TYR A 79 2.67 7.00 0.60
C TYR A 79 2.84 6.30 -0.76
N GLY A 80 3.81 6.74 -1.55
CA GLY A 80 4.04 6.26 -2.92
C GLY A 80 4.97 5.06 -3.00
N SER A 81 5.67 4.94 -4.14
CA SER A 81 6.71 3.93 -4.33
C SER A 81 7.92 4.24 -3.43
N ASP A 82 8.56 3.19 -2.91
CA ASP A 82 9.84 3.24 -2.20
C ASP A 82 10.99 3.84 -3.04
N ASP A 83 10.79 3.99 -4.36
CA ASP A 83 11.77 4.55 -5.27
C ASP A 83 11.92 6.06 -5.08
N MET A 84 13.17 6.50 -4.87
CA MET A 84 13.54 7.91 -4.92
C MET A 84 13.65 8.40 -6.37
N ILE A 85 12.98 9.50 -6.68
CA ILE A 85 12.98 10.12 -8.00
C ILE A 85 13.99 11.26 -8.04
N GLU A 86 14.94 11.19 -8.98
CA GLU A 86 15.88 12.28 -9.23
C GLU A 86 15.19 13.43 -9.97
N LEU A 87 15.36 14.65 -9.47
CA LEU A 87 14.86 15.85 -10.12
C LEU A 87 15.87 16.41 -11.11
N GLY A 88 15.34 16.82 -12.26
CA GLY A 88 16.08 17.62 -13.23
C GLY A 88 16.42 19.01 -12.67
N MET A 89 17.30 19.72 -13.37
CA MET A 89 17.77 21.03 -12.95
C MET A 89 16.64 22.09 -12.86
N GLU A 90 15.67 22.04 -13.77
CA GLU A 90 14.55 22.99 -13.79
C GLU A 90 13.55 22.72 -12.66
N GLU A 91 13.10 21.47 -12.52
CA GLU A 91 12.20 21.00 -11.45
C GLU A 91 12.80 21.26 -10.05
N GLY A 92 14.08 20.90 -9.87
CA GLY A 92 14.78 21.15 -8.61
C GLY A 92 14.89 22.64 -8.29
N LYS A 93 15.10 23.48 -9.31
CA LYS A 93 15.15 24.94 -9.12
C LYS A 93 13.78 25.49 -8.71
N GLU A 94 12.70 25.04 -9.35
CA GLU A 94 11.33 25.44 -9.02
C GLU A 94 11.00 25.16 -7.55
N ILE A 95 11.19 23.92 -7.10
CA ILE A 95 10.92 23.50 -5.71
C ILE A 95 11.77 24.32 -4.72
N LEU A 96 13.06 24.53 -5.02
CA LEU A 96 13.93 25.33 -4.17
C LEU A 96 13.51 26.80 -4.10
N GLU A 97 13.05 27.39 -5.20
CA GLU A 97 12.55 28.77 -5.24
C GLU A 97 11.27 28.91 -4.42
N MET A 98 10.34 27.95 -4.53
CA MET A 98 9.14 27.91 -3.70
C MET A 98 9.49 27.80 -2.22
N LEU A 99 10.35 26.86 -1.83
CA LEU A 99 10.84 26.72 -0.44
C LEU A 99 11.44 28.01 0.12
N LYS A 100 12.30 28.69 -0.66
CA LYS A 100 12.94 29.96 -0.27
C LYS A 100 11.94 31.12 -0.12
N SER A 101 10.82 31.06 -0.84
CA SER A 101 9.77 32.08 -0.78
C SER A 101 8.85 31.95 0.44
N LEU A 102 8.85 30.78 1.10
CA LEU A 102 8.01 30.53 2.26
C LEU A 102 8.45 31.36 3.46
N LYS A 103 7.47 31.97 4.14
CA LYS A 103 7.67 32.56 5.47
C LYS A 103 7.47 31.47 6.51
N LEU A 104 8.55 31.12 7.20
CA LEU A 104 8.61 29.97 8.09
C LEU A 104 9.02 30.41 9.49
N GLU A 105 8.31 29.92 10.50
CA GLU A 105 8.57 30.18 11.92
C GLU A 105 8.96 28.89 12.63
N ARG A 106 9.94 28.97 13.54
CA ARG A 106 10.38 27.79 14.29
C ARG A 106 9.29 27.34 15.26
N THR A 107 9.06 26.03 15.34
CA THR A 107 8.12 25.44 16.29
C THR A 107 8.84 24.73 17.45
N ASN A 108 8.06 24.29 18.44
CA ASN A 108 8.50 23.46 19.55
C ASN A 108 8.16 21.97 19.36
N LEU A 109 7.80 21.57 18.13
CA LEU A 109 7.55 20.16 17.83
C LEU A 109 8.81 19.34 18.07
N THR A 110 8.65 18.06 18.30
CA THR A 110 9.72 17.08 18.43
C THR A 110 9.74 16.16 17.21
N GLN A 111 10.77 15.31 17.12
CA GLN A 111 10.85 14.29 16.06
C GLN A 111 9.70 13.28 16.12
N GLU A 112 9.10 13.05 17.29
CA GLU A 112 7.96 12.14 17.45
C GLU A 112 6.66 12.71 16.84
N ASP A 113 6.62 14.02 16.61
CA ASP A 113 5.48 14.73 16.03
C ASP A 113 5.59 14.85 14.49
N GLU A 114 6.61 14.26 13.88
CA GLU A 114 6.83 14.34 12.43
C GLU A 114 5.69 13.65 11.66
N GLN A 115 4.99 14.44 10.85
CA GLN A 115 4.06 13.95 9.84
C GLN A 115 4.38 14.64 8.53
N TYR A 116 4.63 13.85 7.48
CA TYR A 116 5.04 14.37 6.18
C TYR A 116 4.59 13.45 5.06
N ASP A 117 4.39 14.06 3.89
CA ASP A 117 3.93 13.37 2.68
C ASP A 117 5.11 13.12 1.72
N TYR A 118 6.10 14.03 1.73
CA TYR A 118 7.26 13.98 0.86
C TYR A 118 8.56 14.29 1.59
N ILE A 119 9.66 13.70 1.14
CA ILE A 119 11.02 14.02 1.57
C ILE A 119 11.85 14.46 0.36
N LEU A 120 12.49 15.63 0.48
CA LEU A 120 13.51 16.08 -0.45
C LEU A 120 14.89 15.74 0.12
N HIS A 121 15.62 14.88 -0.56
CA HIS A 121 17.01 14.56 -0.25
C HIS A 121 17.92 15.46 -1.09
N ILE A 122 18.62 16.39 -0.44
CA ILE A 122 19.55 17.30 -1.11
C ILE A 122 20.97 16.78 -0.85
N LYS A 123 21.49 15.97 -1.78
CA LYS A 123 22.78 15.29 -1.58
C LYS A 123 23.94 16.26 -1.49
N SER A 124 23.94 17.34 -2.27
CA SER A 124 25.03 18.34 -2.25
C SER A 124 25.23 18.98 -0.88
N ASN A 125 24.14 19.13 -0.13
CA ASN A 125 24.12 19.80 1.17
C ASN A 125 23.96 18.80 2.33
N ASN A 126 23.89 17.50 2.02
CA ASN A 126 23.76 16.43 3.01
C ASN A 126 22.58 16.65 3.97
N MET A 127 21.41 16.93 3.39
CA MET A 127 20.22 17.37 4.11
C MET A 127 18.97 16.66 3.60
N LYS A 128 18.03 16.44 4.51
CA LYS A 128 16.66 16.02 4.20
C LYS A 128 15.68 17.11 4.60
N ILE A 129 14.72 17.40 3.73
CA ILE A 129 13.61 18.31 4.00
C ILE A 129 12.32 17.51 3.87
N LYS A 130 11.67 17.22 4.99
CA LYS A 130 10.39 16.52 5.05
C LYS A 130 9.26 17.55 5.04
N ILE A 131 8.26 17.36 4.21
CA ILE A 131 7.21 18.35 3.94
C ILE A 131 5.86 17.71 4.26
N GLY A 132 5.13 18.30 5.21
CA GLY A 132 3.78 17.88 5.59
C GLY A 132 2.99 19.08 6.08
N SER A 133 1.94 19.47 5.38
CA SER A 133 1.25 20.75 5.63
C SER A 133 0.65 20.82 7.04
N PRO A 134 0.85 21.91 7.81
CA PRO A 134 1.54 23.18 7.47
C PRO A 134 3.04 23.24 7.87
N PHE A 135 3.66 22.11 8.16
CA PHE A 135 5.00 21.98 8.72
C PHE A 135 6.07 21.55 7.69
N ILE A 136 7.31 21.94 7.97
CA ILE A 136 8.51 21.52 7.26
C ILE A 136 9.55 21.11 8.30
N PHE A 137 10.13 19.92 8.13
CA PHE A 137 11.16 19.39 9.01
C PHE A 137 12.48 19.27 8.26
N ILE A 138 13.55 19.79 8.85
CA ILE A 138 14.89 19.75 8.26
C ILE A 138 15.77 18.89 9.15
N GLU A 139 16.45 17.94 8.53
CA GLU A 139 17.41 17.05 9.18
C GLU A 139 18.75 17.10 8.43
N ASP A 140 19.84 17.38 9.15
CA ASP A 140 21.20 17.28 8.61
C ASP A 140 21.89 15.96 9.01
N MET A 141 23.01 15.64 8.35
CA MET A 141 23.79 14.42 8.66
C MET A 141 24.42 14.41 10.06
N ASN A 142 24.47 15.54 10.77
CA ASN A 142 24.93 15.58 12.16
C ASN A 142 23.81 15.25 13.16
N GLY A 143 22.60 14.97 12.67
CA GLY A 143 21.40 14.75 13.47
C GLY A 143 20.80 16.04 14.01
N ASN A 144 21.22 17.22 13.50
CA ASN A 144 20.54 18.46 13.82
C ASN A 144 19.18 18.44 13.15
N TRP A 145 18.17 18.77 13.94
CA TRP A 145 16.79 18.72 13.53
C TRP A 145 16.09 20.04 13.81
N LEU A 146 15.25 20.47 12.88
CA LEU A 146 14.50 21.71 12.96
C LEU A 146 13.09 21.51 12.42
N ALA A 147 12.08 21.82 13.23
CA ALA A 147 10.71 21.97 12.78
C ALA A 147 10.36 23.44 12.54
N LEU A 148 9.72 23.67 11.40
CA LEU A 148 9.26 24.96 10.92
C LEU A 148 7.78 24.88 10.56
N GLN A 149 7.05 25.95 10.80
CA GLN A 149 5.65 26.11 10.40
C GLN A 149 5.54 27.25 9.40
N GLY A 150 4.86 26.98 8.29
CA GLY A 150 4.49 27.98 7.31
C GLY A 150 3.01 28.34 7.37
N GLN A 151 2.59 29.23 6.49
CA GLN A 151 1.17 29.40 6.21
C GLN A 151 0.69 28.19 5.41
N GLU A 152 -0.30 27.48 5.96
CA GLU A 152 -0.86 26.23 5.42
C GLU A 152 -1.07 26.27 3.91
N LYS A 153 -1.72 27.33 3.40
CA LYS A 153 -1.96 27.51 1.96
C LYS A 153 -0.68 27.43 1.12
N TYR A 154 0.40 28.10 1.52
CA TYR A 154 1.63 28.13 0.72
C TYR A 154 2.45 26.85 0.86
N VAL A 155 2.39 26.19 2.02
CA VAL A 155 3.03 24.88 2.21
C VAL A 155 2.27 23.82 1.39
N GLU A 156 0.94 23.91 1.32
CA GLU A 156 0.12 23.04 0.49
C GLU A 156 0.36 23.26 -1.02
N GLU A 157 0.55 24.51 -1.45
CA GLU A 157 0.97 24.83 -2.83
C GLU A 157 2.34 24.21 -3.17
N LEU A 158 3.32 24.30 -2.26
CA LEU A 158 4.62 23.61 -2.43
C LEU A 158 4.44 22.09 -2.51
N LYS A 159 3.64 21.51 -1.62
CA LYS A 159 3.37 20.08 -1.60
C LYS A 159 2.75 19.61 -2.91
N THR A 160 1.77 20.36 -3.42
CA THR A 160 1.10 20.06 -4.70
C THR A 160 2.08 20.09 -5.86
N SER A 161 2.98 21.09 -5.93
CA SER A 161 4.02 21.15 -6.97
C SER A 161 4.98 19.96 -6.89
N ILE A 162 5.38 19.54 -5.69
CA ILE A 162 6.22 18.35 -5.50
C ILE A 162 5.50 17.08 -5.95
N GLU A 163 4.22 16.94 -5.61
CA GLU A 163 3.37 15.82 -6.03
C GLU A 163 3.27 15.74 -7.55
N GLU A 164 2.97 16.86 -8.23
CA GLU A 164 2.85 16.92 -9.69
C GLU A 164 4.16 16.46 -10.36
N ILE A 165 5.30 16.98 -9.91
CA ILE A 165 6.63 16.59 -10.42
C ILE A 165 6.91 15.11 -10.13
N TYR A 166 6.65 14.64 -8.89
CA TYR A 166 6.85 13.25 -8.51
C TYR A 166 6.04 12.31 -9.40
N MET A 167 4.76 12.60 -9.60
CA MET A 167 3.86 11.75 -10.39
C MET A 167 4.22 11.78 -11.87
N GLU A 168 4.57 12.93 -12.43
CA GLU A 168 5.05 13.05 -13.82
C GLU A 168 6.27 12.15 -14.06
N LYS A 169 7.25 12.18 -13.15
CA LYS A 169 8.44 11.34 -13.23
C LYS A 169 8.11 9.87 -12.98
N TYR A 170 7.19 9.56 -12.07
CA TYR A 170 6.78 8.19 -11.81
C TYR A 170 6.15 7.56 -13.07
N HIS A 171 5.40 8.32 -13.87
CA HIS A 171 4.89 7.88 -15.18
C HIS A 171 5.98 7.69 -16.26
N GLN A 172 7.22 8.07 -15.98
CA GLN A 172 8.38 7.79 -16.85
C GLN A 172 9.13 6.52 -16.42
N SER A 173 8.70 5.85 -15.35
CA SER A 173 9.31 4.60 -14.87
C SER A 173 9.10 3.44 -15.85
N ASP A 174 9.88 2.36 -15.66
CA ASP A 174 9.84 1.16 -16.52
C ASP A 174 8.43 0.54 -16.64
N LEU A 175 7.62 0.65 -15.58
CA LEU A 175 6.22 0.24 -15.54
C LEU A 175 5.41 0.85 -16.68
N PHE A 176 5.58 2.16 -16.93
CA PHE A 176 4.81 2.91 -17.90
C PHE A 176 5.50 3.01 -19.26
N ALA A 177 6.82 3.13 -19.27
CA ALA A 177 7.59 3.37 -20.48
C ALA A 177 7.80 2.11 -21.33
N ASN A 178 7.98 0.93 -20.70
CA ASN A 178 8.42 -0.28 -21.41
C ASN A 178 7.60 -1.54 -21.08
N PRO A 179 6.28 -1.55 -21.32
CA PRO A 179 5.47 -2.76 -21.15
C PRO A 179 5.83 -3.84 -22.19
N GLU A 180 6.21 -5.04 -21.75
CA GLU A 180 6.39 -6.19 -22.64
C GLU A 180 5.07 -6.90 -22.93
N ALA A 181 4.22 -7.04 -21.92
CA ALA A 181 2.92 -7.70 -22.00
C ALA A 181 1.97 -7.21 -20.92
N ILE A 182 0.68 -7.17 -21.23
CA ILE A 182 -0.37 -6.80 -20.29
C ILE A 182 -1.44 -7.91 -20.28
N THR A 183 -1.85 -8.33 -19.10
CA THR A 183 -2.95 -9.27 -18.89
C THR A 183 -3.99 -8.64 -17.97
N VAL A 184 -5.25 -8.59 -18.41
CA VAL A 184 -6.39 -8.17 -17.59
C VAL A 184 -7.10 -9.40 -17.05
N THR A 185 -7.37 -9.43 -15.75
CA THR A 185 -8.11 -10.50 -15.09
C THR A 185 -9.33 -9.93 -14.39
N ALA A 186 -10.48 -10.56 -14.55
CA ALA A 186 -11.66 -10.31 -13.74
C ALA A 186 -11.81 -11.46 -12.73
N GLU A 187 -11.25 -11.30 -11.53
CA GLU A 187 -11.07 -12.40 -10.57
C GLU A 187 -12.40 -12.99 -10.10
N ASP A 188 -13.42 -12.15 -9.90
CA ASP A 188 -14.75 -12.57 -9.47
C ASP A 188 -15.41 -13.58 -10.46
N GLU A 189 -15.05 -13.50 -11.75
CA GLU A 189 -15.57 -14.38 -12.80
C GLU A 189 -14.55 -15.38 -13.36
N GLY A 190 -13.27 -15.25 -12.98
CA GLY A 190 -12.20 -16.10 -13.49
C GLY A 190 -11.90 -15.89 -14.97
N TYR A 191 -12.22 -14.72 -15.53
CA TYR A 191 -11.87 -14.38 -16.90
C TYR A 191 -10.48 -13.74 -16.97
N ARG A 192 -9.79 -14.00 -18.09
CA ARG A 192 -8.46 -13.48 -18.38
C ARG A 192 -8.38 -13.08 -19.86
N TRP A 193 -7.81 -11.92 -20.12
CA TRP A 193 -7.52 -11.41 -21.46
C TRP A 193 -6.07 -10.95 -21.53
N ASP A 194 -5.33 -11.45 -22.52
CA ASP A 194 -4.01 -10.92 -22.84
C ASP A 194 -4.18 -9.81 -23.88
N VAL A 195 -3.60 -8.64 -23.63
CA VAL A 195 -3.69 -7.47 -24.51
C VAL A 195 -2.79 -7.70 -25.73
N GLU A 196 -3.31 -7.42 -26.92
CA GLU A 196 -2.51 -7.54 -28.15
C GLU A 196 -1.37 -6.53 -28.17
N GLN A 197 -0.21 -6.91 -28.73
CA GLN A 197 0.98 -6.05 -28.77
C GLN A 197 0.73 -4.65 -29.34
N LYS A 198 -0.12 -4.56 -30.37
CA LYS A 198 -0.46 -3.30 -31.05
C LYS A 198 -1.31 -2.35 -30.20
N ASP A 199 -1.96 -2.87 -29.15
CA ASP A 199 -2.87 -2.13 -28.28
C ASP A 199 -2.18 -1.72 -26.96
N LEU A 200 -0.93 -2.13 -26.71
CA LEU A 200 -0.25 -1.88 -25.44
C LEU A 200 -0.07 -0.40 -25.14
N GLU A 201 0.37 0.39 -26.13
CA GLU A 201 0.57 1.84 -25.99
C GLU A 201 -0.75 2.54 -25.61
N GLU A 202 -1.83 2.30 -26.38
CA GLU A 202 -3.15 2.85 -26.07
C GLU A 202 -3.63 2.42 -24.67
N PHE A 203 -3.34 1.19 -24.26
CA PHE A 203 -3.72 0.70 -22.94
C PHE A 203 -2.97 1.45 -21.83
N MET A 204 -1.66 1.62 -21.97
CA MET A 204 -0.83 2.31 -20.97
C MET A 204 -1.17 3.79 -20.85
N ASP A 205 -1.52 4.46 -21.95
CA ASP A 205 -1.98 5.85 -21.96
C ASP A 205 -3.25 6.07 -21.11
N ARG A 206 -3.99 5.01 -20.78
CA ARG A 206 -5.16 5.09 -19.89
C ARG A 206 -4.78 4.98 -18.41
N ILE A 207 -3.63 4.39 -18.08
CA ILE A 207 -3.18 4.23 -16.69
C ILE A 207 -2.52 5.53 -16.23
N PHE A 208 -3.34 6.48 -15.81
CA PHE A 208 -2.88 7.75 -15.28
C PHE A 208 -3.15 7.85 -13.77
N LEU A 209 -2.07 7.78 -12.98
CA LEU A 209 -2.10 7.94 -11.52
C LEU A 209 -2.01 9.43 -11.16
N LYS A 210 -2.81 9.90 -10.20
CA LYS A 210 -2.90 11.32 -9.83
C LYS A 210 -2.12 11.66 -8.57
N THR A 211 -2.29 10.87 -7.51
CA THR A 211 -1.66 11.11 -6.21
C THR A 211 -1.52 9.80 -5.44
N PRO A 212 -0.41 9.58 -4.72
CA PRO A 212 -0.29 8.50 -3.73
C PRO A 212 -1.26 8.72 -2.56
N MET A 213 -1.80 7.63 -2.00
CA MET A 213 -2.79 7.71 -0.92
C MET A 213 -2.32 7.03 0.35
N ASN A 214 -2.70 7.62 1.48
CA ASN A 214 -2.56 6.99 2.78
C ASN A 214 -3.41 5.70 2.83
N GLU A 215 -2.81 4.59 3.26
CA GLU A 215 -3.48 3.29 3.41
C GLU A 215 -4.72 3.39 4.32
N GLY A 216 -4.64 4.19 5.39
CA GLY A 216 -5.76 4.42 6.29
C GLY A 216 -6.95 5.06 5.58
N GLU A 217 -6.74 5.94 4.60
CA GLU A 217 -7.83 6.55 3.84
C GLU A 217 -8.35 5.61 2.75
N ALA A 218 -7.46 4.89 2.08
CA ALA A 218 -7.80 3.97 0.98
C ALA A 218 -8.57 2.72 1.46
N THR A 219 -8.34 2.26 2.68
CA THR A 219 -8.99 1.07 3.25
C THR A 219 -10.48 1.23 3.52
N PHE A 220 -10.99 2.47 3.61
CA PHE A 220 -12.42 2.75 3.82
C PHE A 220 -13.23 2.85 2.52
N VAL A 221 -12.62 2.56 1.38
CA VAL A 221 -13.26 2.78 0.08
C VAL A 221 -13.97 1.53 -0.43
N LEU A 222 -15.21 1.74 -0.91
CA LEU A 222 -16.06 0.66 -1.41
C LEU A 222 -15.48 0.04 -2.68
N ALA A 223 -15.10 -1.24 -2.59
CA ALA A 223 -14.70 -2.00 -3.75
C ALA A 223 -15.85 -2.16 -4.76
N GLU A 224 -15.57 -1.97 -6.05
CA GLU A 224 -16.50 -2.19 -7.15
C GLU A 224 -16.41 -3.60 -7.72
N TYR A 225 -17.51 -4.05 -8.32
CA TYR A 225 -17.55 -5.29 -9.09
C TYR A 225 -17.50 -4.91 -10.58
N PRO A 226 -16.80 -5.68 -11.43
CA PRO A 226 -15.95 -6.85 -11.12
C PRO A 226 -14.60 -6.49 -10.48
N ASP A 227 -14.01 -7.47 -9.80
CA ASP A 227 -12.63 -7.38 -9.27
C ASP A 227 -11.62 -7.45 -10.43
N TYR A 228 -11.14 -6.29 -10.89
CA TYR A 228 -10.19 -6.24 -12.00
C TYR A 228 -8.76 -6.07 -11.51
N THR A 229 -7.89 -6.95 -11.99
CA THR A 229 -6.44 -6.86 -11.81
C THR A 229 -5.77 -6.81 -13.18
N ILE A 230 -4.93 -5.80 -13.40
CA ILE A 230 -4.12 -5.62 -14.60
C ILE A 230 -2.68 -5.99 -14.25
N GLN A 231 -2.20 -7.09 -14.80
CA GLN A 231 -0.81 -7.50 -14.67
C GLN A 231 0.02 -6.92 -15.82
N ILE A 232 1.05 -6.14 -15.50
CA ILE A 232 1.95 -5.51 -16.46
C ILE A 232 3.33 -6.12 -16.26
N LYS A 233 3.81 -6.81 -17.29
CA LYS A 233 5.16 -7.37 -17.31
C LYS A 233 6.10 -6.41 -18.02
N THR A 234 7.21 -6.08 -17.38
CA THR A 234 8.33 -5.38 -17.98
C THR A 234 9.55 -6.29 -18.08
N SER A 235 10.65 -5.77 -18.61
CA SER A 235 11.93 -6.49 -18.63
C SER A 235 12.49 -6.77 -17.24
N GLN A 236 12.12 -5.95 -16.24
CA GLN A 236 12.65 -6.01 -14.89
C GLN A 236 11.78 -6.85 -13.96
N GLN A 237 10.46 -6.66 -14.00
CA GLN A 237 9.55 -7.34 -13.07
C GLN A 237 8.09 -7.36 -13.57
N ILE A 238 7.21 -7.85 -12.70
CA ILE A 238 5.77 -7.89 -12.93
C ILE A 238 5.11 -7.00 -11.88
N TYR A 239 4.23 -6.13 -12.37
CA TYR A 239 3.41 -5.24 -11.57
C TYR A 239 1.96 -5.71 -11.64
N ASN A 240 1.27 -5.72 -10.50
CA ASN A 240 -0.18 -5.95 -10.42
C ASN A 240 -0.85 -4.63 -10.07
N VAL A 241 -1.62 -4.10 -11.01
CA VAL A 241 -2.45 -2.91 -10.83
C VAL A 241 -3.87 -3.37 -10.53
N HIS A 242 -4.28 -3.32 -9.27
CA HIS A 242 -5.60 -3.78 -8.83
C HIS A 242 -6.57 -2.61 -8.74
N LEU A 243 -7.65 -2.64 -9.53
CA LEU A 243 -8.66 -1.59 -9.55
C LEU A 243 -9.67 -1.82 -8.43
N ILE A 244 -9.55 -1.05 -7.33
CA ILE A 244 -10.47 -1.16 -6.19
C ILE A 244 -11.84 -0.64 -6.60
N ASN A 245 -11.90 0.57 -7.17
CA ASN A 245 -13.11 1.18 -7.71
C ASN A 245 -12.76 2.16 -8.84
N ARG A 246 -13.69 3.05 -9.23
CA ARG A 246 -13.50 4.05 -10.29
C ARG A 246 -12.42 5.11 -10.02
N GLU A 247 -11.95 5.25 -8.80
CA GLU A 247 -11.09 6.36 -8.37
C GLU A 247 -9.77 5.91 -7.74
N ILE A 248 -9.75 4.73 -7.11
CA ILE A 248 -8.59 4.20 -6.39
C ILE A 248 -8.15 2.85 -6.97
N LEU A 249 -6.85 2.69 -7.10
CA LEU A 249 -6.20 1.43 -7.43
C LEU A 249 -4.98 1.20 -6.51
N THR A 250 -4.47 -0.03 -6.50
CA THR A 250 -3.16 -0.33 -5.92
C THR A 250 -2.18 -0.71 -7.01
N VAL A 251 -0.90 -0.43 -6.76
CA VAL A 251 0.20 -0.95 -7.57
C VAL A 251 1.07 -1.81 -6.67
N ASP A 252 1.13 -3.10 -6.98
CA ASP A 252 1.89 -4.12 -6.25
C ASP A 252 2.99 -4.71 -7.14
N SER A 253 4.18 -4.92 -6.58
CA SER A 253 5.31 -5.61 -7.22
C SER A 253 6.18 -6.28 -6.15
N GLN A 254 7.30 -6.89 -6.55
CA GLN A 254 8.22 -7.51 -5.57
C GLN A 254 8.78 -6.51 -4.55
N ASN A 255 8.88 -5.23 -4.91
CA ASN A 255 9.55 -4.21 -4.11
C ASN A 255 8.65 -3.03 -3.74
N GLN A 256 7.38 -3.02 -4.14
CA GLN A 256 6.50 -1.86 -3.90
C GLN A 256 5.06 -2.32 -3.67
N PHE A 257 4.36 -1.65 -2.76
CA PHE A 257 2.92 -1.74 -2.59
C PHE A 257 2.40 -0.37 -2.16
N ALA A 258 1.58 0.27 -2.99
CA ALA A 258 1.04 1.60 -2.69
C ALA A 258 -0.36 1.78 -3.29
N TYR A 259 -1.16 2.64 -2.65
CA TYR A 259 -2.47 3.07 -3.12
C TYR A 259 -2.34 4.37 -3.90
N TYR A 260 -3.12 4.50 -4.98
CA TYR A 260 -3.14 5.71 -5.79
C TYR A 260 -4.56 6.09 -6.18
N GLN A 261 -4.83 7.40 -6.16
CA GLN A 261 -5.95 7.93 -6.93
C GLN A 261 -5.59 7.91 -8.42
N TYR A 262 -6.54 7.61 -9.31
CA TYR A 262 -6.29 7.55 -10.76
C TYR A 262 -7.41 8.19 -11.60
N ASP A 263 -7.19 8.31 -12.90
CA ASP A 263 -8.23 8.74 -13.84
C ASP A 263 -9.23 7.61 -14.16
N SER A 264 -10.50 7.82 -13.79
CA SER A 264 -11.63 6.92 -14.07
C SER A 264 -11.78 6.47 -15.53
N LYS A 265 -11.16 7.15 -16.50
CA LYS A 265 -11.09 6.71 -17.89
C LYS A 265 -10.57 5.28 -18.05
N LEU A 266 -9.63 4.84 -17.21
CA LEU A 266 -9.16 3.46 -17.23
C LEU A 266 -10.29 2.49 -16.88
N TRP A 267 -11.05 2.77 -15.83
CA TRP A 267 -12.18 1.94 -15.42
C TRP A 267 -13.22 1.80 -16.54
N ASP A 268 -13.66 2.93 -17.09
CA ASP A 268 -14.66 2.94 -18.16
C ASP A 268 -14.15 2.22 -19.42
N PHE A 269 -12.86 2.34 -19.74
CA PHE A 269 -12.22 1.60 -20.81
C PHE A 269 -12.24 0.09 -20.56
N ILE A 270 -11.82 -0.36 -19.37
CA ILE A 270 -11.77 -1.78 -18.99
C ILE A 270 -13.16 -2.41 -19.04
N VAL A 271 -14.14 -1.79 -18.38
CA VAL A 271 -15.53 -2.29 -18.34
C VAL A 271 -16.13 -2.39 -19.75
N LYS A 272 -15.79 -1.46 -20.64
CA LYS A 272 -16.26 -1.47 -22.03
C LYS A 272 -15.55 -2.52 -22.89
N LYS A 273 -14.22 -2.64 -22.80
CA LYS A 273 -13.41 -3.53 -23.65
C LYS A 273 -13.46 -4.99 -23.18
N TYR A 274 -13.55 -5.21 -21.87
CA TYR A 274 -13.58 -6.53 -21.23
C TYR A 274 -14.85 -6.69 -20.39
N PRO A 275 -16.04 -6.68 -21.00
CA PRO A 275 -17.29 -6.65 -20.24
C PRO A 275 -17.53 -7.97 -19.52
N VAL A 276 -17.93 -7.86 -18.25
CA VAL A 276 -18.22 -8.98 -17.38
C VAL A 276 -19.60 -8.79 -16.76
N GLN A 277 -20.38 -9.87 -16.70
CA GLN A 277 -21.73 -9.84 -16.16
C GLN A 277 -21.90 -10.91 -15.08
N LEU A 278 -22.42 -10.49 -13.93
CA LEU A 278 -22.76 -11.38 -12.82
C LEU A 278 -24.02 -12.17 -13.13
N LYS A 279 -23.87 -13.36 -13.74
CA LYS A 279 -24.97 -14.29 -14.03
C LYS A 279 -25.04 -15.37 -12.96
N VAL A 280 -25.82 -15.10 -11.90
CA VAL A 280 -25.94 -15.98 -10.74
C VAL A 280 -27.38 -16.04 -10.22
N LYS A 281 -27.82 -17.21 -9.76
CA LYS A 281 -29.12 -17.40 -9.09
C LYS A 281 -29.09 -16.73 -7.72
N GLU A 282 -30.23 -16.24 -7.23
CA GLU A 282 -30.29 -15.58 -5.92
C GLU A 282 -29.87 -16.50 -4.75
N SER A 283 -30.08 -17.81 -4.89
CA SER A 283 -29.76 -18.83 -3.87
C SER A 283 -28.27 -19.19 -3.79
N ASP A 284 -27.45 -18.80 -4.75
CA ASP A 284 -26.03 -19.18 -4.76
C ASP A 284 -25.23 -18.15 -3.96
N LEU A 285 -24.19 -18.59 -3.22
CA LEU A 285 -23.32 -17.69 -2.46
C LEU A 285 -22.75 -16.54 -3.30
N LYS A 286 -22.53 -16.77 -4.61
CA LYS A 286 -22.04 -15.73 -5.52
C LYS A 286 -23.03 -14.57 -5.73
N SER A 287 -24.30 -14.74 -5.37
CA SER A 287 -25.29 -13.65 -5.37
C SER A 287 -24.95 -12.55 -4.36
N LEU A 288 -24.19 -12.86 -3.30
CA LEU A 288 -23.75 -11.91 -2.28
C LEU A 288 -22.95 -10.73 -2.85
N LEU A 289 -22.26 -10.91 -4.00
CA LEU A 289 -21.57 -9.83 -4.71
C LEU A 289 -22.50 -8.70 -5.20
N LYS A 290 -23.83 -8.93 -5.23
CA LYS A 290 -24.85 -7.93 -5.58
C LYS A 290 -25.25 -7.04 -4.39
N ALA A 291 -24.73 -7.30 -3.20
CA ALA A 291 -25.07 -6.52 -2.02
C ALA A 291 -24.69 -5.05 -2.21
N LYS A 292 -25.47 -4.18 -1.61
CA LYS A 292 -25.14 -2.74 -1.49
C LYS A 292 -24.67 -2.37 -0.10
N LYS A 293 -25.12 -3.15 0.89
CA LYS A 293 -24.88 -2.95 2.31
C LYS A 293 -24.69 -4.30 2.99
N ILE A 294 -23.89 -4.32 4.05
CA ILE A 294 -23.76 -5.47 4.93
C ILE A 294 -23.79 -5.00 6.38
N THR A 295 -24.62 -5.66 7.19
CA THR A 295 -24.55 -5.54 8.65
C THR A 295 -23.85 -6.78 9.20
N VAL A 296 -22.88 -6.56 10.10
CA VAL A 296 -22.11 -7.62 10.75
C VAL A 296 -22.48 -7.63 12.22
N ASP A 297 -23.01 -8.75 12.68
CA ASP A 297 -23.24 -9.03 14.10
C ASP A 297 -22.20 -10.07 14.54
N ASP A 298 -21.21 -9.62 15.33
CA ASP A 298 -20.15 -10.45 15.87
C ASP A 298 -20.54 -10.95 17.27
N LYS A 299 -20.57 -12.27 17.44
CA LYS A 299 -20.96 -12.87 18.72
C LYS A 299 -20.08 -12.43 19.88
N LYS A 300 -18.81 -12.14 19.59
CA LYS A 300 -17.84 -11.74 20.61
C LYS A 300 -17.94 -10.26 20.97
N ASN A 301 -18.72 -9.47 20.21
CA ASN A 301 -18.77 -8.01 20.29
C ASN A 301 -17.37 -7.38 20.18
N ASP A 302 -16.46 -7.98 19.41
CA ASP A 302 -15.12 -7.42 19.25
C ASP A 302 -15.14 -6.21 18.29
N TYR A 303 -16.19 -6.11 17.45
CA TYR A 303 -16.34 -5.06 16.45
C TYR A 303 -17.71 -4.38 16.57
N ASP A 304 -17.70 -3.06 16.79
CA ASP A 304 -18.89 -2.22 16.81
C ASP A 304 -19.08 -1.55 15.43
N LEU A 305 -19.68 -2.27 14.50
CA LEU A 305 -19.91 -1.82 13.12
C LEU A 305 -21.31 -1.23 12.96
N GLU A 306 -21.67 -0.25 13.79
CA GLU A 306 -22.97 0.42 13.76
C GLU A 306 -23.24 1.16 12.42
N ASP A 307 -22.20 1.52 11.65
CA ASP A 307 -22.29 2.19 10.34
C ASP A 307 -22.00 1.26 9.13
N GLY A 308 -22.55 0.04 9.18
CA GLY A 308 -22.27 -1.10 8.29
C GLY A 308 -22.43 -0.90 6.78
N SER A 309 -21.46 -0.30 6.11
CA SER A 309 -21.52 -0.06 4.64
C SER A 309 -20.26 -0.51 3.89
N TYR A 310 -19.10 -0.55 4.55
CA TYR A 310 -17.81 -0.42 3.87
C TYR A 310 -17.27 -1.69 3.18
N TYR A 311 -17.77 -2.90 3.51
CA TYR A 311 -17.10 -4.16 3.09
C TYR A 311 -18.00 -5.17 2.37
N HIS A 312 -19.20 -4.80 1.94
CA HIS A 312 -20.16 -5.77 1.42
C HIS A 312 -19.58 -6.64 0.28
N LYS A 313 -18.79 -6.05 -0.62
CA LYS A 313 -18.08 -6.83 -1.66
C LYS A 313 -16.87 -7.57 -1.14
N ALA A 314 -16.06 -6.95 -0.27
CA ALA A 314 -14.86 -7.58 0.29
C ALA A 314 -15.21 -8.86 1.09
N ILE A 315 -16.22 -8.78 1.96
CA ILE A 315 -16.71 -9.93 2.74
C ILE A 315 -17.31 -11.00 1.82
N ALA A 316 -18.13 -10.60 0.82
CA ALA A 316 -18.64 -11.54 -0.17
C ALA A 316 -17.49 -12.24 -0.94
N ARG A 317 -16.46 -11.50 -1.34
CA ARG A 317 -15.25 -12.05 -1.99
C ARG A 317 -14.50 -12.99 -1.06
N THR A 318 -14.33 -12.66 0.22
CA THR A 318 -13.69 -13.55 1.21
C THR A 318 -14.42 -14.88 1.30
N ILE A 319 -15.75 -14.86 1.40
CA ILE A 319 -16.57 -16.08 1.41
C ILE A 319 -16.33 -16.91 0.14
N LEU A 320 -16.29 -16.29 -1.04
CA LEU A 320 -16.11 -16.99 -2.31
C LEU A 320 -14.68 -17.50 -2.52
N ARG A 321 -13.67 -16.71 -2.15
CA ARG A 321 -12.23 -17.04 -2.23
C ARG A 321 -11.86 -18.19 -1.31
N ALA A 322 -12.59 -18.38 -0.22
CA ALA A 322 -12.43 -19.52 0.66
C ALA A 322 -12.86 -20.86 0.01
N ARG A 323 -13.41 -20.82 -1.21
CA ARG A 323 -13.83 -21.98 -2.03
C ARG A 323 -14.73 -22.95 -1.24
N PRO A 324 -15.86 -22.46 -0.70
CA PRO A 324 -16.75 -23.23 0.14
C PRO A 324 -17.28 -24.45 -0.61
N LYS A 325 -17.24 -25.62 0.04
CA LYS A 325 -17.78 -26.87 -0.51
C LYS A 325 -19.15 -27.14 0.09
N GLU A 326 -20.17 -27.25 -0.75
CA GLU A 326 -21.52 -27.61 -0.28
C GLU A 326 -21.49 -29.01 0.39
N ILE A 327 -22.09 -29.12 1.56
CA ILE A 327 -22.21 -30.35 2.35
C ILE A 327 -23.67 -30.57 2.72
N THR A 328 -24.02 -31.81 3.07
CA THR A 328 -25.41 -32.17 3.38
C THR A 328 -25.87 -31.77 4.76
N ASP A 329 -24.95 -31.69 5.73
CA ASP A 329 -25.29 -31.38 7.12
C ASP A 329 -24.06 -30.85 7.89
N MET A 330 -24.30 -30.17 9.00
CA MET A 330 -23.31 -29.73 9.98
C MET A 330 -23.88 -29.88 11.39
N ASP A 331 -23.01 -29.90 12.41
CA ASP A 331 -23.48 -29.83 13.79
C ASP A 331 -24.15 -28.47 14.06
N GLN A 332 -25.48 -28.49 14.13
CA GLN A 332 -26.31 -27.29 14.35
C GLN A 332 -26.20 -26.74 15.78
N GLN A 333 -25.57 -27.47 16.70
CA GLN A 333 -25.33 -26.99 18.07
C GLN A 333 -24.11 -26.07 18.16
N LEU A 334 -23.29 -25.99 17.10
CA LEU A 334 -22.14 -25.11 17.10
C LEU A 334 -22.59 -23.65 17.28
N PRO A 335 -21.86 -22.84 18.07
CA PRO A 335 -22.10 -21.42 18.12
C PRO A 335 -21.67 -20.78 16.79
N TRP A 336 -22.49 -19.90 16.24
CA TRP A 336 -22.06 -19.00 15.17
C TRP A 336 -20.98 -18.04 15.70
N ALA A 337 -20.04 -17.66 14.85
CA ALA A 337 -19.05 -16.62 15.08
C ALA A 337 -19.58 -15.25 14.61
N PHE A 338 -20.19 -15.21 13.42
CA PHE A 338 -20.80 -13.99 12.85
C PHE A 338 -22.17 -14.26 12.25
N ILE A 339 -23.06 -13.27 12.31
CA ILE A 339 -24.26 -13.18 11.48
C ILE A 339 -24.08 -12.00 10.51
N LEU A 340 -24.04 -12.31 9.22
CA LEU A 340 -23.82 -11.33 8.16
C LEU A 340 -25.14 -11.11 7.42
N THR A 341 -25.64 -9.89 7.42
CA THR A 341 -26.90 -9.53 6.73
C THR A 341 -26.60 -8.66 5.52
N PHE A 342 -26.75 -9.22 4.32
CA PHE A 342 -26.52 -8.55 3.05
C PHE A 342 -27.82 -7.96 2.49
N GLU A 343 -27.81 -6.67 2.14
CA GLU A 343 -28.94 -6.01 1.47
C GLU A 343 -28.80 -6.14 -0.06
N ILE A 344 -29.65 -6.96 -0.68
CA ILE A 344 -29.66 -7.24 -2.12
C ILE A 344 -31.05 -6.91 -2.69
N GLY A 345 -31.11 -5.88 -3.53
CA GLY A 345 -32.38 -5.47 -4.17
C GLY A 345 -33.49 -5.12 -3.19
N GLY A 346 -33.15 -4.53 -2.05
CA GLY A 346 -34.10 -4.18 -0.97
C GLY A 346 -34.56 -5.36 -0.11
N LYS A 347 -33.95 -6.55 -0.27
CA LYS A 347 -34.19 -7.72 0.58
C LYS A 347 -32.94 -8.04 1.40
N ASN A 348 -33.15 -8.49 2.63
CA ASN A 348 -32.09 -8.95 3.50
C ASN A 348 -31.81 -10.44 3.28
N LYS A 349 -30.54 -10.76 3.11
CA LYS A 349 -30.01 -12.11 2.89
C LYS A 349 -29.03 -12.41 4.03
N VAL A 350 -29.37 -13.37 4.87
CA VAL A 350 -28.60 -13.69 6.08
C VAL A 350 -27.64 -14.86 5.80
N VAL A 351 -26.39 -14.68 6.17
CA VAL A 351 -25.33 -15.69 6.13
C VAL A 351 -24.84 -15.91 7.55
N TYR A 352 -24.90 -17.14 8.04
CA TYR A 352 -24.32 -17.51 9.33
C TYR A 352 -22.91 -18.06 9.11
N ILE A 353 -21.94 -17.51 9.81
CA ILE A 353 -20.54 -17.95 9.79
C ILE A 353 -20.24 -18.65 11.10
N TYR A 354 -19.75 -19.88 11.01
CA TYR A 354 -19.20 -20.68 12.10
C TYR A 354 -17.69 -20.82 11.88
N ASN A 355 -16.97 -21.46 12.80
CA ASN A 355 -15.52 -21.63 12.68
C ASN A 355 -15.10 -22.20 11.31
N ASP A 356 -15.72 -23.30 10.88
CA ASP A 356 -15.38 -23.98 9.62
C ASP A 356 -16.56 -24.10 8.64
N TYR A 357 -17.70 -23.46 8.96
CA TYR A 357 -18.95 -23.65 8.20
C TYR A 357 -19.64 -22.34 7.87
N ILE A 358 -20.36 -22.35 6.76
CA ILE A 358 -21.21 -21.25 6.29
C ILE A 358 -22.62 -21.80 6.08
N VAL A 359 -23.64 -21.08 6.54
CA VAL A 359 -25.05 -21.39 6.25
C VAL A 359 -25.67 -20.24 5.49
N PHE A 360 -26.24 -20.54 4.33
CA PHE A 360 -26.88 -19.56 3.45
C PHE A 360 -28.05 -20.21 2.71
N GLU A 361 -29.23 -19.57 2.75
CA GLU A 361 -30.45 -19.99 2.01
C GLU A 361 -30.78 -21.49 2.20
N GLY A 362 -30.64 -22.00 3.43
CA GLY A 362 -30.94 -23.40 3.78
C GLY A 362 -29.88 -24.41 3.32
N LYS A 363 -28.73 -23.96 2.82
CA LYS A 363 -27.59 -24.80 2.44
C LYS A 363 -26.43 -24.66 3.42
N TYR A 364 -25.65 -25.74 3.54
CA TYR A 364 -24.45 -25.81 4.37
C TYR A 364 -23.21 -25.87 3.50
N TYR A 365 -22.17 -25.14 3.88
CA TYR A 365 -20.89 -25.19 3.20
C TYR A 365 -19.76 -25.34 4.20
N TYR A 366 -18.78 -26.18 3.87
CA TYR A 366 -17.53 -26.30 4.60
C TYR A 366 -16.46 -25.41 3.99
N SER A 367 -15.79 -24.64 4.85
CA SER A 367 -14.59 -23.88 4.55
C SER A 367 -13.77 -23.72 5.83
N GLN A 368 -12.59 -24.33 5.86
CA GLN A 368 -11.73 -24.32 7.05
C GLN A 368 -11.39 -22.89 7.49
N ARG A 369 -11.58 -22.59 8.78
CA ARG A 369 -11.28 -21.32 9.47
C ARG A 369 -11.86 -20.09 8.75
N ILE A 370 -13.08 -20.22 8.25
CA ILE A 370 -13.78 -19.11 7.58
C ILE A 370 -14.07 -17.97 8.55
N ASP A 371 -14.34 -18.26 9.83
CA ASP A 371 -14.54 -17.23 10.84
C ASP A 371 -13.33 -16.30 10.96
N GLU A 372 -12.12 -16.85 10.91
CA GLU A 372 -10.89 -16.06 10.98
C GLU A 372 -10.65 -15.25 9.71
N ALA A 373 -10.97 -15.81 8.53
CA ALA A 373 -10.87 -15.06 7.29
C ALA A 373 -11.83 -13.86 7.27
N ILE A 374 -13.06 -14.06 7.77
CA ILE A 374 -14.04 -12.99 7.95
C ILE A 374 -13.55 -12.00 8.99
N ARG A 375 -13.06 -12.47 10.14
CA ARG A 375 -12.48 -11.63 11.19
C ARG A 375 -11.32 -10.79 10.68
N SER A 376 -10.43 -11.34 9.86
CA SER A 376 -9.36 -10.59 9.23
C SER A 376 -9.88 -9.57 8.23
N THR A 377 -10.94 -9.90 7.48
CA THR A 377 -11.55 -8.94 6.53
C THR A 377 -12.24 -7.80 7.26
N VAL A 378 -12.80 -8.08 8.44
CA VAL A 378 -13.52 -7.13 9.29
C VAL A 378 -12.56 -6.36 10.22
N GLY A 379 -11.45 -6.98 10.60
CA GLY A 379 -10.53 -6.55 11.66
C GLY A 379 -9.13 -6.19 11.18
N VAL A 380 -8.90 -5.97 9.88
CA VAL A 380 -7.80 -5.09 9.43
C VAL A 380 -8.23 -3.66 9.78
N HIS A 381 -8.34 -3.39 11.08
CA HIS A 381 -8.65 -2.13 11.75
C HIS A 381 -8.19 -2.21 13.20
#